data_AF-C7CDB0-F1
#
_entry.id   AF-C7CDB0-F1
#
_cell.length_a   1.000
_cell.length_b   1.000
_cell.length_c   1.000
_cell.angle_alpha   90.00
_cell.angle_beta   90.00
_cell.angle_gamma   90.00
#
_symmetry.space_group_name_H-M   'P 1'
#
loop_
_entity.id
_entity.type
_entity.pdbx_description
1 polymer ?
#
loop_
_entity_poly.entity_id
_entity_poly.type
_entity_poly.pdbx_seq_one_letter_code
_entity_poly.pdbx_strand_id
1 'polypeptide(L)'
;MLRPLLAALFLLSTAAQADECDALAARIAQATGAKKAGRRVGPSIDVRAASGVRLDLTCRAQPIVQASSGDPAPSAEFFRELTIASELVVGEPAATVQPILARAYQTALREGRKSFIQQNGWSASCYTDSAGALRTLCSVGRIPTE
;
A
#
# COMPACT_ATOMS: atom_id res chain seq x y z
N MET A 1 -19.12 30.36 22.64
CA MET A 1 -19.76 29.20 21.96
C MET A 1 -18.94 28.71 20.75
N LEU A 2 -17.60 28.66 20.83
CA LEU A 2 -16.73 28.28 19.69
C LEU A 2 -16.39 26.78 19.62
N ARG A 3 -16.56 26.06 20.74
CA ARG A 3 -16.27 24.63 20.89
C ARG A 3 -17.07 23.69 19.97
N PRO A 4 -18.39 23.88 19.72
CA PRO A 4 -19.13 22.97 18.84
C PRO A 4 -18.72 23.13 17.36
N LEU A 5 -18.24 24.31 16.96
CA LEU A 5 -17.83 24.57 15.58
C LEU A 5 -16.54 23.83 15.20
N LEU A 6 -15.57 23.80 16.12
CA LEU A 6 -14.30 23.09 15.93
C LEU A 6 -14.50 21.57 15.84
N ALA A 7 -15.36 21.00 16.67
CA ALA A 7 -15.68 19.56 16.62
C ALA A 7 -16.33 19.15 15.29
N ALA A 8 -17.21 19.99 14.74
CA ALA A 8 -17.85 19.74 13.44
C ALA A 8 -16.83 19.75 12.28
N LEU A 9 -15.83 20.64 12.31
CA LEU A 9 -14.80 20.71 11.27
C LEU A 9 -13.90 19.47 11.26
N PHE A 10 -13.51 18.95 12.44
CA PHE A 10 -12.71 17.71 12.52
C PHE A 10 -13.48 16.49 11.99
N LEU A 11 -14.78 16.41 12.25
CA LEU A 11 -15.62 15.32 11.76
C LEU A 11 -15.77 15.34 10.22
N LEU A 12 -15.90 16.53 9.62
CA LEU A 12 -16.00 16.68 8.16
C LEU A 12 -14.71 16.27 7.44
N SER A 13 -13.54 16.63 7.98
CA SER A 13 -12.25 16.28 7.37
C SER A 13 -11.97 14.77 7.39
N THR A 14 -12.42 14.06 8.42
CA THR A 14 -12.25 12.60 8.50
C THR A 14 -13.17 11.85 7.57
N ALA A 15 -14.41 12.34 7.37
CA ALA A 15 -15.35 11.76 6.42
C ALA A 15 -14.84 11.90 4.97
N ALA A 16 -14.38 13.10 4.57
CA ALA A 16 -13.83 13.33 3.23
C ALA A 16 -12.62 12.44 2.92
N GLN A 17 -11.70 12.26 3.89
CA GLN A 17 -10.57 11.35 3.70
C GLN A 17 -10.98 9.88 3.62
N ALA A 18 -12.03 9.47 4.33
CA ALA A 18 -12.58 8.13 4.22
C ALA A 18 -13.12 7.88 2.81
N ASP A 19 -13.89 8.84 2.27
CA ASP A 19 -14.46 8.79 0.92
C ASP A 19 -13.37 8.74 -0.17
N GLU A 20 -12.34 9.58 -0.07
CA GLU A 20 -11.21 9.58 -1.00
C GLU A 20 -10.43 8.25 -0.97
N CYS A 21 -10.22 7.68 0.21
CA CYS A 21 -9.56 6.39 0.35
C CYS A 21 -10.41 5.24 -0.19
N ASP A 22 -11.72 5.26 0.05
CA ASP A 22 -12.66 4.26 -0.47
C ASP A 22 -12.68 4.32 -2.01
N ALA A 23 -12.67 5.53 -2.59
CA ALA A 23 -12.54 5.73 -4.02
C ALA A 23 -11.19 5.20 -4.56
N LEU A 24 -10.08 5.50 -3.87
CA LEU A 24 -8.76 4.96 -4.23
C LEU A 24 -8.74 3.43 -4.20
N ALA A 25 -9.32 2.81 -3.16
CA ALA A 25 -9.45 1.35 -3.05
C ALA A 25 -10.28 0.76 -4.20
N ALA A 26 -11.37 1.41 -4.60
CA ALA A 26 -12.18 0.99 -5.73
C ALA A 26 -11.39 1.03 -7.06
N ARG A 27 -10.58 2.08 -7.29
CA ARG A 27 -9.69 2.16 -8.47
C ARG A 27 -8.62 1.07 -8.45
N ILE A 28 -8.01 0.81 -7.29
CA ILE A 28 -7.03 -0.29 -7.13
C ILE A 28 -7.69 -1.63 -7.44
N ALA A 29 -8.92 -1.84 -6.93
CA ALA A 29 -9.68 -3.05 -7.22
C ALA A 29 -9.91 -3.22 -8.74
N GLN A 30 -10.34 -2.16 -9.42
CA GLN A 30 -10.53 -2.18 -10.87
C GLN A 30 -9.22 -2.48 -11.62
N ALA A 31 -8.12 -1.80 -11.28
CA ALA A 31 -6.83 -1.92 -11.96
C ALA A 31 -6.19 -3.30 -11.76
N THR A 32 -6.47 -3.98 -10.64
CA THR A 32 -5.96 -5.32 -10.32
C THR A 32 -6.95 -6.45 -10.68
N GLY A 33 -8.04 -6.12 -11.38
CA GLY A 33 -9.07 -7.08 -11.78
C GLY A 33 -9.87 -7.68 -10.62
N ALA A 34 -9.77 -7.11 -9.41
CA ALA A 34 -10.59 -7.52 -8.28
C ALA A 34 -12.08 -7.26 -8.57
N LYS A 35 -12.96 -8.12 -8.06
CA LYS A 35 -14.42 -7.95 -8.23
C LYS A 35 -14.93 -6.65 -7.59
N LYS A 36 -14.32 -6.26 -6.46
CA LYS A 36 -14.61 -5.04 -5.69
C LYS A 36 -13.54 -4.80 -4.64
N ALA A 37 -13.49 -3.59 -4.10
CA ALA A 37 -12.78 -3.33 -2.86
C ALA A 37 -13.40 -4.16 -1.71
N GLY A 38 -12.55 -4.57 -0.77
CA GLY A 38 -12.95 -5.30 0.42
C GLY A 38 -13.58 -4.39 1.47
N ARG A 39 -13.71 -4.92 2.69
CA ARG A 39 -14.20 -4.14 3.83
C ARG A 39 -13.03 -3.42 4.50
N ARG A 40 -13.35 -2.29 5.12
CA ARG A 40 -12.42 -1.57 5.99
C ARG A 40 -12.10 -2.41 7.23
N VAL A 41 -10.82 -2.51 7.56
CA VAL A 41 -10.27 -3.20 8.73
C VAL A 41 -9.33 -2.22 9.44
N GLY A 42 -9.80 -1.61 10.53
CA GLY A 42 -9.06 -0.54 11.19
C GLY A 42 -8.82 0.65 10.24
N PRO A 43 -7.57 1.14 10.11
CA PRO A 43 -7.25 2.22 9.19
C PRO A 43 -7.13 1.77 7.73
N SER A 44 -7.24 0.47 7.43
CA SER A 44 -6.95 -0.07 6.11
C SER A 44 -8.18 -0.57 5.37
N ILE A 45 -8.08 -0.70 4.05
CA ILE A 45 -9.04 -1.39 3.19
C ILE A 45 -8.31 -2.50 2.45
N ASP A 46 -8.82 -3.72 2.60
CA ASP A 46 -8.28 -4.85 1.85
C ASP A 46 -8.76 -4.84 0.40
N VAL A 47 -7.89 -5.18 -0.55
CA VAL A 47 -8.25 -5.46 -1.93
C VAL A 47 -7.68 -6.82 -2.32
N ARG A 48 -8.53 -7.74 -2.77
CA ARG A 48 -8.09 -9.04 -3.28
C ARG A 48 -8.09 -9.00 -4.80
N ALA A 49 -6.90 -8.93 -5.38
CA ALA A 49 -6.69 -8.90 -6.82
C ALA A 49 -7.23 -10.16 -7.51
N ALA A 50 -7.42 -10.11 -8.84
CA ALA A 50 -7.86 -11.27 -9.63
C ALA A 50 -6.92 -12.48 -9.48
N SER A 51 -5.62 -12.23 -9.34
CA SER A 51 -4.59 -13.24 -9.08
C SER A 51 -4.68 -13.89 -7.70
N GLY A 52 -5.51 -13.35 -6.80
CA GLY A 52 -5.65 -13.82 -5.42
C GLY A 52 -4.74 -13.11 -4.41
N VAL A 53 -3.77 -12.30 -4.87
CA VAL A 53 -2.91 -11.46 -4.03
C VAL A 53 -3.77 -10.52 -3.19
N ARG A 54 -3.48 -10.46 -1.89
CA ARG A 54 -4.11 -9.52 -0.97
C ARG A 54 -3.26 -8.27 -0.86
N LEU A 55 -3.87 -7.13 -1.17
CA LEU A 55 -3.33 -5.80 -0.98
C LEU A 55 -4.02 -5.17 0.23
N ASP A 56 -3.24 -4.48 1.06
CA ASP A 56 -3.74 -3.63 2.16
C ASP A 56 -3.49 -2.16 1.78
N LEU A 57 -4.56 -1.37 1.66
CA LEU A 57 -4.46 0.08 1.49
C LEU A 57 -4.68 0.75 2.84
N THR A 58 -3.61 1.26 3.47
CA THR A 58 -3.72 2.04 4.70
C THR A 58 -4.20 3.47 4.39
N CYS A 59 -5.40 3.81 4.85
CA CYS A 59 -6.03 5.12 4.69
C CYS A 59 -5.48 6.11 5.73
N ARG A 60 -4.67 7.04 5.26
CA ARG A 60 -4.12 8.17 6.02
C ARG A 60 -3.88 9.33 5.04
N ALA A 61 -3.47 10.49 5.55
CA ALA A 61 -3.21 11.69 4.73
C ALA A 61 -2.33 11.43 3.49
N GLN A 62 -1.39 10.49 3.60
CA GLN A 62 -0.65 9.96 2.47
C GLN A 62 -0.77 8.43 2.45
N PRO A 63 -1.63 7.87 1.58
CA PRO A 63 -1.91 6.44 1.56
C PRO A 63 -0.68 5.59 1.31
N ILE A 64 -0.69 4.38 1.87
CA ILE A 64 0.34 3.36 1.69
C ILE A 64 -0.38 2.10 1.22
N VAL A 65 0.11 1.47 0.16
CA VAL A 65 -0.33 0.14 -0.25
C VAL A 65 0.73 -0.89 0.11
N GLN A 66 0.28 -2.04 0.61
CA GLN A 66 1.14 -3.13 1.03
C GLN A 66 0.66 -4.46 0.47
N ALA A 67 1.57 -5.41 0.33
CA ALA A 67 1.26 -6.81 0.07
C ALA A 67 2.12 -7.68 1.00
N SER A 68 1.53 -8.78 1.48
CA SER A 68 2.25 -9.78 2.28
C SER A 68 2.19 -11.16 1.63
N SER A 69 3.24 -11.94 1.82
CA SER A 69 3.30 -13.35 1.42
C SER A 69 3.89 -14.20 2.55
N GLY A 70 3.29 -15.37 2.75
CA GLY A 70 3.82 -16.41 3.63
C GLY A 70 4.70 -17.42 2.90
N ASP A 71 4.84 -17.31 1.58
CA ASP A 71 5.61 -18.25 0.77
C ASP A 71 7.13 -18.02 0.96
N PRO A 72 7.98 -19.05 0.75
CA PRO A 72 9.44 -18.89 0.76
C PRO A 72 9.96 -17.81 -0.18
N ALA A 73 9.27 -17.59 -1.30
CA ALA A 73 9.49 -16.48 -2.22
C ALA A 73 8.14 -15.97 -2.73
N PRO A 74 7.91 -14.66 -2.81
CA PRO A 74 6.68 -14.13 -3.40
C PRO A 74 6.58 -14.45 -4.89
N SER A 75 5.35 -14.60 -5.39
CA SER A 75 5.09 -14.88 -6.81
C SER A 75 5.35 -13.66 -7.70
N ALA A 76 5.35 -13.85 -9.02
CA ALA A 76 5.43 -12.73 -9.96
C ALA A 76 4.19 -11.81 -9.85
N GLU A 77 3.01 -12.40 -9.60
CA GLU A 77 1.76 -11.68 -9.40
C GLU A 77 1.84 -10.79 -8.16
N PHE A 78 2.48 -11.24 -7.08
CA PHE A 78 2.69 -10.40 -5.88
C PHE A 78 3.31 -9.05 -6.26
N PHE A 79 4.40 -9.07 -7.03
CA PHE A 79 5.07 -7.83 -7.44
C PHE A 79 4.25 -7.06 -8.47
N ARG A 80 3.59 -7.76 -9.42
CA ARG A 80 2.77 -7.11 -10.45
C ARG A 80 1.60 -6.34 -9.82
N GLU A 81 0.81 -6.97 -8.96
CA GLU A 81 -0.37 -6.34 -8.35
C GLU A 81 0.02 -5.21 -7.40
N LEU A 82 1.06 -5.40 -6.59
CA LEU A 82 1.55 -4.34 -5.70
C LEU A 82 2.03 -3.14 -6.52
N THR A 83 2.73 -3.37 -7.64
CA THR A 83 3.21 -2.28 -8.51
C THR A 83 2.05 -1.53 -9.17
N ILE A 84 1.04 -2.24 -9.71
CA ILE A 84 -0.15 -1.61 -10.30
C ILE A 84 -0.88 -0.74 -9.27
N ALA A 85 -1.07 -1.26 -8.06
CA ALA A 85 -1.70 -0.49 -7.00
C ALA A 85 -0.84 0.71 -6.55
N SER A 86 0.48 0.54 -6.54
CA SER A 86 1.43 1.59 -6.18
C SER A 86 1.36 2.77 -7.13
N GLU A 87 1.22 2.54 -8.44
CA GLU A 87 1.04 3.62 -9.42
C GLU A 87 -0.12 4.55 -9.06
N LEU A 88 -1.24 4.00 -8.61
CA LEU A 88 -2.40 4.78 -8.18
C LEU A 88 -2.19 5.53 -6.86
N VAL A 89 -1.30 5.04 -5.99
CA VAL A 89 -1.00 5.64 -4.68
C VAL A 89 0.06 6.73 -4.79
N VAL A 90 1.13 6.47 -5.55
CA VAL A 90 2.27 7.39 -5.67
C VAL A 90 2.29 8.17 -6.97
N GLY A 91 1.39 7.91 -7.93
CA GLY A 91 1.31 8.64 -9.20
C GLY A 91 2.53 8.48 -10.11
N GLU A 92 3.36 7.47 -9.85
CA GLU A 92 4.54 7.12 -10.65
C GLU A 92 4.23 5.89 -11.48
N PRO A 93 4.66 5.82 -12.76
CA PRO A 93 4.38 4.68 -13.61
C PRO A 93 4.83 3.37 -12.96
N ALA A 94 4.04 2.30 -13.12
CA ALA A 94 4.38 0.97 -12.64
C ALA A 94 5.78 0.51 -13.09
N ALA A 95 6.15 0.83 -14.34
CA ALA A 95 7.48 0.55 -14.89
C ALA A 95 8.62 1.24 -14.13
N THR A 96 8.36 2.38 -13.48
CA THR A 96 9.31 3.09 -12.61
C THR A 96 9.35 2.46 -11.21
N VAL A 97 8.18 2.09 -10.66
CA VAL A 97 8.07 1.55 -9.29
C VAL A 97 8.65 0.14 -9.19
N GLN A 98 8.36 -0.73 -10.16
CA GLN A 98 8.71 -2.15 -10.14
C GLN A 98 10.20 -2.43 -9.89
N PRO A 99 11.17 -1.83 -10.60
CA PRO A 99 12.59 -2.10 -10.36
C PRO A 99 13.05 -1.66 -8.96
N ILE A 100 12.48 -0.59 -8.41
CA ILE A 100 12.80 -0.10 -7.07
C ILE A 100 12.26 -1.05 -6.01
N LEU A 101 11.02 -1.51 -6.17
CA LEU A 101 10.40 -2.51 -5.30
C LEU A 101 11.18 -3.84 -5.32
N ALA A 102 11.57 -4.29 -6.51
CA ALA A 102 12.41 -5.48 -6.68
C ALA A 102 13.77 -5.32 -5.99
N ARG A 103 14.42 -4.16 -6.12
CA ARG A 103 15.67 -3.85 -5.41
C ARG A 103 15.49 -3.85 -3.90
N ALA A 104 14.42 -3.27 -3.39
CA ALA A 104 14.10 -3.30 -1.96
C ALA A 104 13.92 -4.74 -1.46
N TYR A 105 13.18 -5.57 -2.17
CA TYR A 105 13.02 -6.99 -1.85
C TYR A 105 14.35 -7.75 -1.84
N GLN A 106 15.13 -7.65 -2.92
CA GLN A 106 16.43 -8.33 -3.03
C GLN A 106 17.43 -7.88 -1.96
N THR A 107 17.34 -6.62 -1.53
CA THR A 107 18.16 -6.10 -0.44
C THR A 107 17.70 -6.62 0.91
N ALA A 108 16.39 -6.64 1.17
CA ALA A 108 15.84 -7.19 2.39
C ALA A 108 16.21 -8.68 2.54
N LEU A 109 16.06 -9.45 1.46
CA LEU A 109 16.38 -10.88 1.44
C LEU A 109 17.85 -11.15 1.76
N ARG A 110 18.77 -10.37 1.16
CA ARG A 110 20.22 -10.53 1.37
C ARG A 110 20.66 -10.08 2.77
N GLU A 111 20.06 -9.02 3.29
CA GLU A 111 20.48 -8.42 4.57
C GLU A 111 19.73 -8.98 5.78
N GLY A 112 18.66 -9.75 5.57
CA GLY A 112 17.83 -10.31 6.63
C GLY A 112 17.10 -9.26 7.47
N ARG A 113 16.87 -8.06 6.91
CA ARG A 113 16.22 -6.94 7.60
C ARG A 113 15.44 -6.07 6.62
N LYS A 114 14.65 -5.13 7.14
CA LYS A 114 13.91 -4.18 6.31
C LYS A 114 14.86 -3.37 5.42
N SER A 115 14.57 -3.36 4.12
CA SER A 115 15.12 -2.43 3.15
C SER A 115 14.11 -1.30 2.89
N PHE A 116 14.61 -0.08 2.75
CA PHE A 116 13.81 1.12 2.50
C PHE A 116 14.52 1.97 1.46
N ILE A 117 13.81 2.32 0.38
CA ILE A 117 14.31 3.16 -0.70
C ILE A 117 13.33 4.32 -0.87
N GLN A 118 13.86 5.54 -0.87
CA GLN A 118 13.11 6.78 -1.05
C GLN A 118 13.63 7.52 -2.28
N GLN A 119 12.70 8.01 -3.10
CA GLN A 119 12.99 8.86 -4.26
C GLN A 119 11.75 9.65 -4.65
N ASN A 120 11.91 10.83 -5.25
CA ASN A 120 10.82 11.63 -5.83
C ASN A 120 9.58 11.81 -4.92
N GLY A 121 9.77 11.95 -3.60
CA GLY A 121 8.67 12.14 -2.64
C GLY A 121 7.83 10.88 -2.36
N TRP A 122 8.34 9.70 -2.69
CA TRP A 122 7.72 8.41 -2.35
C TRP A 122 8.78 7.40 -1.87
N SER A 123 8.31 6.30 -1.27
CA SER A 123 9.18 5.21 -0.82
C SER A 123 8.63 3.84 -1.18
N ALA A 124 9.55 2.90 -1.41
CA ALA A 124 9.28 1.47 -1.37
C ALA A 124 10.07 0.85 -0.22
N SER A 125 9.45 -0.09 0.48
CA SER A 125 10.12 -0.85 1.52
C SER A 125 9.72 -2.31 1.46
N CYS A 126 10.66 -3.21 1.77
CA CYS A 126 10.38 -4.63 1.91
C CYS A 126 11.05 -5.15 3.17
N TYR A 127 10.39 -6.07 3.83
CA TYR A 127 10.88 -6.86 4.94
C TYR A 127 10.77 -8.33 4.55
N THR A 128 11.76 -9.13 4.93
CA THR A 128 11.75 -10.57 4.76
C THR A 128 12.14 -11.27 6.05
N ASP A 129 11.45 -12.35 6.38
CA ASP A 129 11.73 -13.22 7.52
C ASP A 129 11.65 -14.68 7.07
N SER A 130 12.77 -15.39 7.06
CA SER A 130 12.81 -16.78 6.62
C SER A 130 12.16 -17.74 7.63
N ALA A 131 12.05 -17.34 8.90
CA ALA A 131 11.50 -18.17 9.97
C ALA A 131 10.03 -17.87 10.29
N GLY A 132 9.56 -16.67 9.97
CA GLY A 132 8.20 -16.22 10.25
C GLY A 132 7.11 -16.78 9.32
N ALA A 133 5.86 -16.68 9.77
CA ALA A 133 4.67 -16.98 8.96
C ALA A 133 4.39 -15.89 7.90
N LEU A 134 4.82 -14.65 8.15
CA LEU A 134 4.85 -13.57 7.17
C LEU A 134 6.29 -13.43 6.67
N ARG A 135 6.57 -14.13 5.57
CA ARG A 135 7.93 -14.23 5.03
C ARG A 135 8.35 -13.04 4.22
N THR A 136 7.40 -12.33 3.63
CA THR A 136 7.65 -11.07 2.92
C THR A 136 6.52 -10.10 3.18
N LEU A 137 6.88 -8.85 3.48
CA LEU A 137 5.97 -7.71 3.49
C LEU A 137 6.62 -6.59 2.69
N CYS A 138 5.95 -6.13 1.63
CA CYS A 138 6.40 -4.99 0.85
C CYS A 138 5.34 -3.89 0.88
N SER A 139 5.78 -2.64 0.91
CA SER A 139 4.93 -1.45 1.02
C SER A 139 5.43 -0.34 0.09
N VAL A 140 4.51 0.41 -0.50
CA VAL A 140 4.81 1.62 -1.27
C VAL A 140 3.86 2.74 -0.86
N GLY A 141 4.38 3.95 -0.71
CA GLY A 141 3.57 5.11 -0.35
C GLY A 141 4.29 6.43 -0.54
N ARG A 142 3.52 7.52 -0.55
CA ARG A 142 4.05 8.88 -0.54
C ARG A 142 4.74 9.18 0.80
N ILE A 143 5.71 10.08 0.77
CA ILE A 143 6.41 10.55 1.96
C ILE A 143 5.83 11.92 2.36
N PRO A 144 5.41 12.08 3.62
CA PRO A 144 4.88 13.35 4.11
C PRO A 144 5.84 14.48 3.80
N THR A 145 5.35 15.50 3.09
CA THR A 145 6.01 16.80 3.04
C THR A 145 5.61 17.55 4.30
N GLU A 146 6.59 18.02 5.07
CA GLU A 146 6.36 18.87 6.24
C GLU A 146 5.63 20.17 5.89
#